data_AF-A0A7K8Y7W6-F1
#
_entry.id   AF-A0A7K8Y7W6-F1
#
_cell.length_a   1.000
_cell.length_b   1.000
_cell.length_c   1.000
_cell.angle_alpha   90.00
_cell.angle_beta   90.00
_cell.angle_gamma   90.00
#
_symmetry.space_group_name_H-M   'P 1'
#
loop_
_entity.id
_entity.type
_entity.pdbx_description
1 polymer ?
#
loop_
_entity_poly.entity_id
_entity_poly.type
_entity_poly.pdbx_seq_one_letter_code
_entity_poly.pdbx_strand_id
1 'polypeptide(L)'
;RTFMRDAEEIACSRRMNSLTLNRHTEILEILEIPQLMDTCVRNGYYEEALELAAYVRRLERKHSSIPVIQGIVEEVRQSAQLMLTQLIQQLRTNIALPACLRIIGFLRRMDVLTEAELRVKFLQARDAWLRSIQAAIPDHDPYLHITKTIEACRVHLFDIVTQYRAIFSDEEPLVPAEGAVPAEGAIFHSWVLQKVSEFLRTLERDLARGVGGRLDSLLGQCMYFGLSFSRVGADFRGQLAPLFQRVAADAFRKAVEETVEKFREEMNSYTLISAPAVLGGAAGALVPSAQPGTLQPPMVLLDFPPLACFLNGLLVAFNDLRLCCPIALAQDVTACLDSALGEVS
;
A
#
# COMPACT_ATOMS: atom_id res chain seq x y z
N ARG A 1 62.31 -56.52 -17.77
CA ARG A 1 61.98 -55.07 -17.64
C ARG A 1 60.48 -54.84 -17.39
N THR A 2 59.59 -55.64 -17.96
CA THR A 2 58.14 -55.68 -17.67
C THR A 2 57.81 -56.00 -16.20
N PHE A 3 58.37 -57.08 -15.63
CA PHE A 3 58.10 -57.47 -14.23
C PHE A 3 58.40 -56.39 -13.18
N MET A 4 59.48 -55.61 -13.35
CA MET A 4 59.79 -54.50 -12.44
C MET A 4 58.78 -53.36 -12.55
N ARG A 5 58.32 -53.06 -13.77
CA ARG A 5 57.28 -52.05 -14.01
C ARG A 5 55.95 -52.48 -13.38
N ASP A 6 55.58 -53.76 -13.53
CA ASP A 6 54.34 -54.30 -12.98
C ASP A 6 54.38 -54.36 -11.44
N ALA A 7 55.54 -54.70 -10.85
CA ALA A 7 55.75 -54.67 -9.41
C ALA A 7 55.69 -53.24 -8.83
N GLU A 8 56.25 -52.24 -9.54
CA GLU A 8 56.15 -50.83 -9.18
C GLU A 8 54.71 -50.31 -9.26
N GLU A 9 53.94 -50.72 -10.27
CA GLU A 9 52.51 -50.40 -10.41
C GLU A 9 51.69 -50.98 -9.24
N ILE A 10 51.94 -52.23 -8.86
CA ILE A 10 51.27 -52.87 -7.71
C ILE A 10 51.64 -52.17 -6.40
N ALA A 11 52.91 -51.79 -6.23
CA ALA A 11 53.37 -51.06 -5.04
C ALA A 11 52.74 -49.65 -4.96
N CYS A 12 52.65 -48.95 -6.09
CA CYS A 12 51.98 -47.64 -6.19
C CYS A 12 50.49 -47.76 -5.87
N SER A 13 49.80 -48.73 -6.47
CA SER A 13 48.38 -49.02 -6.22
C SER A 13 48.11 -49.35 -4.76
N ARG A 14 48.91 -50.23 -4.14
CA ARG A 14 48.79 -50.52 -2.70
C ARG A 14 49.00 -49.31 -1.82
N ARG A 15 49.98 -48.46 -2.15
CA ARG A 15 50.25 -47.22 -1.42
C ARG A 15 49.06 -46.26 -1.53
N MET A 16 48.50 -46.10 -2.73
CA MET A 16 47.34 -45.26 -2.97
C MET A 16 46.11 -45.78 -2.21
N ASN A 17 45.81 -47.07 -2.28
CA ASN A 17 44.71 -47.69 -1.54
C ASN A 17 44.87 -47.54 -0.02
N SER A 18 46.10 -47.71 0.51
CA SER A 18 46.36 -47.51 1.94
C SER A 18 46.16 -46.05 2.36
N LEU A 19 46.58 -45.09 1.51
CA LEU A 19 46.36 -43.67 1.78
C LEU A 19 44.86 -43.31 1.77
N THR A 20 44.11 -43.79 0.78
CA THR A 20 42.66 -43.61 0.70
C THR A 20 41.96 -44.23 1.90
N LEU A 21 42.33 -45.44 2.29
CA LEU A 21 41.77 -46.11 3.47
C LEU A 21 42.05 -45.30 4.75
N ASN A 22 43.26 -44.73 4.89
CA ASN A 22 43.61 -43.91 6.05
C ASN A 22 42.86 -42.57 6.10
N ARG A 23 42.41 -42.04 4.95
CA ARG A 23 41.70 -40.76 4.83
C ARG A 23 40.22 -40.91 4.50
N HIS A 24 39.68 -42.13 4.55
CA HIS A 24 38.33 -42.42 4.08
C HIS A 24 37.25 -41.61 4.82
N THR A 25 37.42 -41.38 6.13
CA THR A 25 36.47 -40.58 6.93
C THR A 25 36.43 -39.13 6.46
N GLU A 26 37.59 -38.51 6.26
CA GLU A 26 37.69 -37.12 5.77
C GLU A 26 37.12 -36.98 4.35
N ILE A 27 37.32 -37.99 3.51
CA ILE A 27 36.74 -38.02 2.15
C ILE A 27 35.22 -38.13 2.24
N LEU A 28 34.71 -38.99 3.11
CA LEU A 28 33.28 -39.22 3.29
C LEU A 28 32.60 -37.96 3.84
N GLU A 29 33.20 -37.27 4.82
CA GLU A 29 32.70 -35.99 5.33
C GLU A 29 32.52 -34.95 4.21
N ILE A 30 33.47 -34.87 3.26
CA ILE A 30 33.37 -33.96 2.11
C ILE A 30 32.23 -34.38 1.17
N LEU A 31 32.07 -35.69 0.93
CA LEU A 31 31.02 -36.23 0.07
C LEU A 31 29.61 -36.07 0.68
N GLU A 32 29.50 -35.97 2.00
CA GLU A 32 28.22 -35.76 2.71
C GLU A 32 27.78 -34.29 2.79
N ILE A 33 28.66 -33.33 2.45
CA ILE A 33 28.34 -31.89 2.50
C ILE A 33 27.05 -31.52 1.75
N PRO A 34 26.79 -32.00 0.52
CA PRO A 34 25.54 -31.69 -0.17
C PRO A 34 24.30 -32.13 0.61
N GLN A 35 24.33 -33.33 1.20
CA GLN A 35 23.21 -33.85 2.00
C GLN A 35 23.03 -33.05 3.29
N LEU A 36 24.13 -32.67 3.94
CA LEU A 36 24.10 -31.82 5.12
C LEU A 36 23.56 -30.42 4.79
N MET A 37 23.99 -29.84 3.67
CA MET A 37 23.51 -28.55 3.16
C MET A 37 22.00 -28.58 2.90
N ASP A 38 21.49 -29.59 2.20
CA ASP A 38 20.05 -29.75 1.94
C ASP A 38 19.27 -29.89 3.26
N THR A 39 19.80 -30.64 4.21
CA THR A 39 19.20 -30.80 5.55
C THR A 39 19.16 -29.47 6.32
N CYS A 40 20.25 -28.69 6.31
CA CYS A 40 20.31 -27.37 6.95
C CYS A 40 19.28 -26.42 6.33
N VAL A 41 19.23 -26.33 5.00
CA VAL A 41 18.31 -25.43 4.28
C VAL A 41 16.85 -25.80 4.53
N ARG A 42 16.49 -27.09 4.45
CA ARG A 42 15.10 -27.55 4.66
C ARG A 42 14.60 -27.29 6.08
N ASN A 43 15.48 -27.37 7.06
CA ASN A 43 15.14 -27.14 8.47
C ASN A 43 15.28 -25.67 8.91
N GLY A 44 15.72 -24.77 8.02
CA GLY A 44 15.88 -23.35 8.34
C GLY A 44 17.15 -23.01 9.15
N TYR A 45 18.11 -23.94 9.21
CA TYR A 45 19.45 -23.74 9.80
C TYR A 45 20.34 -22.95 8.83
N TYR A 46 19.97 -21.69 8.60
CA TYR A 46 20.57 -20.83 7.58
C TYR A 46 21.98 -20.37 7.91
N GLU A 47 22.34 -20.29 9.19
CA GLU A 47 23.68 -19.90 9.61
C GLU A 47 24.69 -21.00 9.24
N GLU A 48 24.35 -22.24 9.59
CA GLU A 48 25.11 -23.45 9.28
C GLU A 48 25.20 -23.67 7.77
N ALA A 49 24.10 -23.46 7.04
CA ALA A 49 24.10 -23.53 5.58
C ALA A 49 25.08 -22.52 4.94
N LEU A 50 25.19 -21.31 5.48
CA LEU A 50 26.13 -20.29 5.00
C LEU A 50 27.59 -20.68 5.30
N GLU A 51 27.86 -21.30 6.45
CA GLU A 51 29.18 -21.83 6.80
C GLU A 51 29.61 -22.95 5.84
N LEU A 52 28.70 -23.88 5.53
CA LEU A 52 28.93 -24.95 4.55
C LEU A 52 29.21 -24.38 3.16
N ALA A 53 28.39 -23.43 2.70
CA ALA A 53 28.60 -22.76 1.42
C ALA A 53 29.96 -22.01 1.37
N ALA A 54 30.38 -21.39 2.47
CA ALA A 54 31.70 -20.76 2.56
C ALA A 54 32.85 -21.78 2.54
N TYR A 55 32.67 -22.94 3.19
CA TYR A 55 33.63 -24.04 3.15
C TYR A 55 33.79 -24.59 1.74
N VAL A 56 32.68 -24.89 1.06
CA VAL A 56 32.67 -25.42 -0.32
C VAL A 56 33.31 -24.45 -1.31
N ARG A 57 33.04 -23.14 -1.18
CA ARG A 57 33.74 -22.10 -1.97
C ARG A 57 35.26 -22.10 -1.75
N ARG A 58 35.74 -22.35 -0.53
CA ARG A 58 37.18 -22.49 -0.26
C ARG A 58 37.75 -23.78 -0.87
N LEU A 59 36.97 -24.86 -0.85
CA LEU A 59 37.35 -26.15 -1.42
C LEU A 59 37.50 -26.05 -2.95
N GLU A 60 36.54 -25.42 -3.61
CA GLU A 60 36.55 -25.15 -5.06
C GLU A 60 37.81 -24.39 -5.49
N ARG A 61 38.18 -23.31 -4.79
CA ARG A 61 39.37 -22.51 -5.11
C ARG A 61 40.67 -23.30 -5.03
N LYS A 62 40.74 -24.27 -4.11
CA LYS A 62 41.95 -25.10 -3.90
C LYS A 62 42.03 -26.26 -4.88
N HIS A 63 40.90 -26.80 -5.30
CA HIS A 63 40.82 -28.08 -6.00
C HIS A 63 39.87 -28.05 -7.21
N SER A 64 39.92 -26.96 -7.99
CA SER A 64 39.01 -26.72 -9.12
C SER A 64 39.11 -27.77 -10.24
N SER A 65 40.23 -28.48 -10.36
CA SER A 65 40.44 -29.50 -11.38
C SER A 65 39.77 -30.84 -11.09
N ILE A 66 39.21 -31.05 -9.89
CA ILE A 66 38.64 -32.34 -9.46
C ILE A 66 37.14 -32.39 -9.79
N PRO A 67 36.67 -33.30 -10.68
CA PRO A 67 35.27 -33.34 -11.11
C PRO A 67 34.26 -33.57 -9.98
N VAL A 68 34.62 -34.39 -8.98
CA VAL A 68 33.76 -34.67 -7.82
C VAL A 68 33.52 -33.40 -6.99
N ILE A 69 34.54 -32.56 -6.84
CA ILE A 69 34.40 -31.29 -6.09
C ILE A 69 33.51 -30.32 -6.87
N GLN A 70 33.61 -30.30 -8.20
CA GLN A 70 32.69 -29.52 -9.03
C GLN A 70 31.24 -30.00 -8.89
N GLY A 71 31.01 -31.31 -8.79
CA GLY A 71 29.68 -31.87 -8.49
C GLY A 71 29.13 -31.37 -7.14
N ILE A 72 29.95 -31.44 -6.07
CA ILE A 72 29.59 -30.94 -4.73
C ILE A 72 29.24 -29.45 -4.77
N VAL A 73 30.04 -28.64 -5.46
CA VAL A 73 29.81 -27.19 -5.59
C VAL A 73 28.45 -26.92 -6.25
N GLU A 74 28.11 -27.65 -7.30
CA GLU A 74 26.85 -27.49 -8.01
C GLU A 74 25.65 -27.91 -7.15
N GLU A 75 25.71 -29.04 -6.45
CA GLU A 75 24.63 -29.47 -5.55
C GLU A 75 24.41 -28.47 -4.39
N VAL A 76 25.51 -27.97 -3.79
CA VAL A 76 25.44 -26.97 -2.72
C VAL A 76 24.87 -25.65 -3.24
N ARG A 77 25.21 -25.27 -4.48
CA ARG A 77 24.64 -24.09 -5.16
C ARG A 77 23.13 -24.25 -5.38
N GLN A 78 22.66 -25.44 -5.75
CA GLN A 78 21.22 -25.72 -5.89
C GLN A 78 20.48 -25.61 -4.56
N SER A 79 21.02 -26.17 -3.47
CA SER A 79 20.45 -25.99 -2.13
C SER A 79 20.49 -24.53 -1.68
N ALA A 80 21.54 -23.77 -2.01
CA ALA A 80 21.59 -22.34 -1.73
C ALA A 80 20.52 -21.53 -2.51
N GLN A 81 20.18 -21.92 -3.74
CA GLN A 81 19.08 -21.29 -4.49
C GLN A 81 17.71 -21.55 -3.84
N LEU A 82 17.51 -22.74 -3.26
CA LEU A 82 16.32 -23.03 -2.45
C LEU A 82 16.27 -22.12 -1.22
N MET A 83 17.38 -21.97 -0.50
CA MET A 83 17.50 -21.06 0.64
C MET A 83 17.14 -19.62 0.26
N LEU A 84 17.67 -19.10 -0.85
CA LEU A 84 17.33 -17.77 -1.37
C LEU A 84 15.81 -17.62 -1.57
N THR A 85 15.18 -18.62 -2.18
CA THR A 85 13.73 -18.62 -2.43
C THR A 85 12.92 -18.62 -1.14
N GLN A 86 13.31 -19.42 -0.15
CA GLN A 86 12.66 -19.47 1.16
C GLN A 86 12.78 -18.13 1.91
N LEU A 87 13.97 -17.53 1.92
CA LEU A 87 14.22 -16.22 2.55
C LEU A 87 13.37 -15.12 1.91
N ILE A 88 13.30 -15.07 0.57
CA ILE A 88 12.44 -14.12 -0.14
C ILE A 88 10.96 -14.36 0.18
N GLN A 89 10.52 -15.61 0.30
CA GLN A 89 9.13 -15.91 0.67
C GLN A 89 8.79 -15.45 2.09
N GLN A 90 9.71 -15.57 3.05
CA GLN A 90 9.50 -15.03 4.39
C GLN A 90 9.29 -13.50 4.37
N LEU A 91 10.01 -12.77 3.51
CA LEU A 91 9.79 -11.32 3.32
C LEU A 91 8.41 -10.97 2.75
N ARG A 92 7.73 -11.91 2.08
CA ARG A 92 6.36 -11.77 1.55
C ARG A 92 5.25 -12.02 2.57
N THR A 93 5.60 -12.15 3.85
CA THR A 93 4.65 -12.37 4.95
C THR A 93 4.57 -11.18 5.90
N ASN A 94 3.71 -11.24 6.91
CA ASN A 94 3.74 -10.25 7.98
C ASN A 94 4.95 -10.53 8.89
N ILE A 95 5.99 -9.72 8.75
CA ILE A 95 7.28 -9.92 9.39
C ILE A 95 7.73 -8.66 10.13
N ALA A 96 8.24 -8.85 11.36
CA ALA A 96 8.77 -7.78 12.18
C ALA A 96 10.17 -7.34 11.74
N LEU A 97 10.55 -6.11 12.07
CA LEU A 97 11.85 -5.52 11.71
C LEU A 97 13.07 -6.39 12.10
N PRO A 98 13.17 -6.95 13.33
CA PRO A 98 14.33 -7.77 13.69
C PRO A 98 14.51 -9.00 12.79
N ALA A 99 13.41 -9.63 12.39
CA ALA A 99 13.44 -10.77 11.50
C ALA A 99 13.79 -10.36 10.06
N CYS A 100 13.33 -9.19 9.59
CA CYS A 100 13.77 -8.62 8.30
C CYS A 100 15.28 -8.39 8.27
N LEU A 101 15.84 -7.76 9.31
CA LEU A 101 17.28 -7.50 9.42
C LEU A 101 18.08 -8.80 9.36
N ARG A 102 17.62 -9.84 10.06
CA ARG A 102 18.25 -11.17 10.03
C ARG A 102 18.21 -11.80 8.64
N ILE A 103 17.05 -11.80 7.97
CA ILE A 103 16.90 -12.36 6.61
C ILE A 103 17.78 -11.60 5.61
N ILE A 104 17.77 -10.28 5.64
CA ILE A 104 18.61 -9.46 4.77
C ILE A 104 20.09 -9.70 5.08
N GLY A 105 20.46 -9.88 6.35
CA GLY A 105 21.81 -10.28 6.75
C GLY A 105 22.26 -11.60 6.11
N PHE A 106 21.39 -12.61 6.08
CA PHE A 106 21.67 -13.86 5.37
C PHE A 106 21.81 -13.63 3.87
N LEU A 107 20.89 -12.89 3.25
CA LEU A 107 20.94 -12.59 1.81
C LEU A 107 22.22 -11.84 1.39
N ARG A 108 22.71 -10.90 2.21
CA ARG A 108 24.01 -10.23 1.98
C ARG A 108 25.16 -11.22 2.05
N ARG A 109 25.16 -12.15 3.02
CA ARG A 109 26.24 -13.16 3.18
C ARG A 109 26.24 -14.25 2.11
N MET A 110 25.11 -14.47 1.44
CA MET A 110 25.06 -15.36 0.27
C MET A 110 25.91 -14.81 -0.88
N ASP A 111 26.10 -13.48 -0.96
CA ASP A 111 26.96 -12.83 -1.97
C ASP A 111 26.52 -13.12 -3.42
N VAL A 112 25.20 -13.25 -3.62
CA VAL A 112 24.56 -13.53 -4.93
C VAL A 112 23.85 -12.29 -5.49
N LEU A 113 23.50 -11.33 -4.63
CA LEU A 113 22.78 -10.10 -5.00
C LEU A 113 23.64 -8.89 -4.66
N THR A 114 23.72 -7.94 -5.58
CA THR A 114 24.24 -6.60 -5.29
C THR A 114 23.31 -5.86 -4.33
N GLU A 115 23.81 -4.81 -3.67
CA GLU A 115 22.99 -4.03 -2.73
C GLU A 115 21.77 -3.39 -3.42
N ALA A 116 21.91 -2.94 -4.68
CA ALA A 116 20.81 -2.43 -5.50
C ALA A 116 19.76 -3.52 -5.80
N GLU A 117 20.18 -4.73 -6.18
CA GLU A 117 19.27 -5.85 -6.41
C GLU A 117 18.56 -6.26 -5.12
N LEU A 118 19.25 -6.23 -3.98
CA LEU A 118 18.71 -6.57 -2.68
C LEU A 118 17.60 -5.59 -2.25
N ARG A 119 17.80 -4.28 -2.47
CA ARG A 119 16.77 -3.24 -2.27
C ARG A 119 15.54 -3.51 -3.13
N VAL A 120 15.73 -3.77 -4.42
CA VAL A 120 14.63 -4.09 -5.35
C VAL A 120 13.90 -5.36 -4.92
N LYS A 121 14.62 -6.43 -4.58
CA LYS A 121 14.02 -7.69 -4.13
C LYS A 121 13.25 -7.54 -2.82
N PHE A 122 13.77 -6.75 -1.87
CA PHE A 122 13.06 -6.42 -0.65
C PHE A 122 11.75 -5.69 -0.96
N LEU A 123 11.80 -4.59 -1.72
CA LEU A 123 10.59 -3.83 -2.06
C LEU A 123 9.58 -4.67 -2.85
N GLN A 124 10.02 -5.50 -3.80
CA GLN A 124 9.16 -6.44 -4.53
C GLN A 124 8.48 -7.45 -3.60
N ALA A 125 9.21 -8.00 -2.62
CA ALA A 125 8.66 -8.95 -1.66
C ALA A 125 7.63 -8.29 -0.73
N ARG A 126 7.96 -7.12 -0.18
CA ARG A 126 7.05 -6.34 0.68
C ARG A 126 5.83 -5.84 -0.07
N ASP A 127 5.99 -5.44 -1.34
CA ASP A 127 4.88 -5.01 -2.20
C ASP A 127 3.94 -6.18 -2.54
N ALA A 128 4.48 -7.37 -2.81
CA ALA A 128 3.66 -8.56 -3.01
C ALA A 128 2.82 -8.90 -1.76
N TRP A 129 3.41 -8.76 -0.56
CA TRP A 129 2.68 -8.90 0.69
C TRP A 129 1.58 -7.84 0.85
N LEU A 130 1.90 -6.56 0.64
CA LEU A 130 0.93 -5.47 0.74
C LEU A 130 -0.25 -5.67 -0.21
N ARG A 131 0.02 -6.04 -1.47
CA ARG A 131 -1.02 -6.35 -2.45
C ARG A 131 -1.92 -7.50 -2.01
N SER A 132 -1.37 -8.52 -1.33
CA SER A 132 -2.20 -9.60 -0.79
C SER A 132 -3.14 -9.12 0.31
N ILE A 133 -2.71 -8.16 1.15
CA ILE A 133 -3.55 -7.54 2.18
C ILE A 133 -4.65 -6.69 1.53
N GLN A 134 -4.29 -5.87 0.54
CA GLN A 134 -5.24 -5.03 -0.20
C GLN A 134 -6.27 -5.88 -0.95
N ALA A 135 -5.86 -6.98 -1.58
CA ALA A 135 -6.75 -7.90 -2.29
C ALA A 135 -7.76 -8.62 -1.36
N ALA A 136 -7.46 -8.71 -0.05
CA ALA A 136 -8.36 -9.28 0.93
C ALA A 136 -9.44 -8.28 1.43
N ILE A 137 -9.37 -7.01 1.02
CA ILE A 137 -10.35 -5.98 1.41
C ILE A 137 -11.62 -6.18 0.58
N PRO A 138 -12.81 -6.30 1.21
CA PRO A 138 -14.06 -6.44 0.47
C PRO A 138 -14.37 -5.21 -0.38
N ASP A 139 -14.68 -5.42 -1.67
CA ASP A 139 -14.91 -4.36 -2.67
C ASP A 139 -16.40 -4.08 -2.95
N HIS A 140 -17.31 -4.56 -2.09
CA HIS A 140 -18.76 -4.47 -2.33
C HIS A 140 -19.32 -3.08 -2.00
N ASP A 141 -18.98 -2.55 -0.83
CA ASP A 141 -19.35 -1.21 -0.37
C ASP A 141 -18.15 -0.27 -0.58
N PRO A 142 -18.25 0.75 -1.46
CA PRO A 142 -17.17 1.69 -1.73
C PRO A 142 -16.67 2.39 -0.46
N TYR A 143 -17.56 2.77 0.46
CA TYR A 143 -17.19 3.47 1.69
C TYR A 143 -16.36 2.56 2.61
N LEU A 144 -16.82 1.32 2.81
CA LEU A 144 -16.10 0.33 3.60
C LEU A 144 -14.76 -0.05 2.98
N HIS A 145 -14.74 -0.25 1.65
CA HIS A 145 -13.54 -0.58 0.90
C HIS A 145 -12.48 0.51 1.07
N ILE A 146 -12.81 1.78 0.82
CA ILE A 146 -11.84 2.87 0.91
C ILE A 146 -11.38 3.11 2.36
N THR A 147 -12.28 3.04 3.35
CA THR A 147 -11.92 3.18 4.76
C THR A 147 -10.88 2.13 5.18
N LYS A 148 -11.11 0.86 4.83
CA LYS A 148 -10.17 -0.23 5.11
C LYS A 148 -8.88 -0.07 4.31
N THR A 149 -8.95 0.40 3.08
CA THR A 149 -7.79 0.65 2.21
C THR A 149 -6.91 1.76 2.78
N ILE A 150 -7.48 2.87 3.26
CA ILE A 150 -6.74 3.96 3.91
C ILE A 150 -5.96 3.41 5.11
N GLU A 151 -6.64 2.68 6.00
CA GLU A 151 -5.99 2.15 7.20
C GLU A 151 -4.89 1.12 6.88
N ALA A 152 -5.18 0.17 6.00
CA ALA A 152 -4.21 -0.85 5.58
C ALA A 152 -2.99 -0.21 4.90
N CYS A 153 -3.20 0.76 4.00
CA CYS A 153 -2.09 1.47 3.34
C CYS A 153 -1.28 2.26 4.36
N ARG A 154 -1.94 3.03 5.24
CA ARG A 154 -1.26 3.86 6.25
C ARG A 154 -0.37 3.05 7.16
N VAL A 155 -0.87 1.95 7.72
CA VAL A 155 -0.12 1.09 8.64
C VAL A 155 0.99 0.36 7.89
N HIS A 156 0.64 -0.41 6.85
CA HIS A 156 1.59 -1.33 6.24
C HIS A 156 2.62 -0.66 5.36
N LEU A 157 2.30 0.44 4.67
CA LEU A 157 3.31 1.20 3.95
C LEU A 157 4.30 1.86 4.92
N PHE A 158 3.82 2.37 6.07
CA PHE A 158 4.71 2.95 7.07
C PHE A 158 5.67 1.90 7.66
N ASP A 159 5.18 0.69 7.92
CA ASP A 159 6.02 -0.43 8.36
C ASP A 159 7.09 -0.78 7.31
N ILE A 160 6.70 -0.89 6.03
CA ILE A 160 7.64 -1.21 4.94
C ILE A 160 8.69 -0.11 4.80
N VAL A 161 8.30 1.15 4.85
CA VAL A 161 9.20 2.31 4.84
C VAL A 161 10.18 2.26 6.01
N THR A 162 9.67 2.00 7.21
CA THR A 162 10.49 1.93 8.43
C THR A 162 11.49 0.78 8.33
N GLN A 163 11.05 -0.38 7.85
CA GLN A 163 11.90 -1.54 7.60
C GLN A 163 12.98 -1.22 6.58
N TYR A 164 12.60 -0.64 5.44
CA TYR A 164 13.53 -0.29 4.38
C TYR A 164 14.63 0.65 4.89
N ARG A 165 14.24 1.75 5.56
CA ARG A 165 15.19 2.74 6.09
C ARG A 165 16.14 2.14 7.13
N ALA A 166 15.64 1.27 8.00
CA ALA A 166 16.47 0.61 9.00
C ALA A 166 17.46 -0.41 8.41
N ILE A 167 17.14 -1.00 7.26
CA ILE A 167 17.95 -2.04 6.62
C ILE A 167 19.01 -1.45 5.68
N PHE A 168 18.64 -0.43 4.92
CA PHE A 168 19.44 0.12 3.83
C PHE A 168 20.05 1.48 4.13
N SER A 169 19.72 2.09 5.28
CA SER A 169 20.30 3.34 5.78
C SER A 169 20.45 4.40 4.70
N ASP A 170 19.33 4.83 4.12
CA ASP A 170 19.29 6.00 3.24
C ASP A 170 19.50 7.27 4.08
N GLU A 171 20.70 7.48 4.62
CA GLU A 171 21.14 8.83 4.95
C GLU A 171 21.44 9.51 3.61
N GLU A 172 20.44 10.20 3.06
CA GLU A 172 20.67 11.18 2.01
C GLU A 172 21.70 12.18 2.54
N PRO A 173 22.92 12.24 1.98
CA PRO A 173 23.83 13.30 2.34
C PRO A 173 23.14 14.61 1.96
N LEU A 174 23.06 15.54 2.92
CA LEU A 174 22.50 16.89 2.76
C LEU A 174 23.14 17.70 1.61
N VAL A 175 24.22 17.18 1.03
CA VAL A 175 24.93 17.73 -0.11
C VAL A 175 25.05 16.63 -1.17
N PRO A 176 24.48 16.77 -2.37
CA PRO A 176 24.77 15.85 -3.45
C PRO A 176 26.26 15.99 -3.76
N ALA A 177 27.06 14.97 -3.42
CA ALA A 177 28.44 14.92 -3.85
C ALA A 177 28.44 14.89 -5.39
N GLU A 178 29.10 15.87 -6.02
CA GLU A 178 29.24 15.92 -7.48
C GLU A 178 29.86 14.60 -7.96
N GLY A 179 29.06 13.76 -8.62
CA GLY A 179 29.46 12.45 -9.13
C GLY A 179 28.97 11.22 -8.35
N ALA A 180 28.20 11.37 -7.26
CA ALA A 180 27.56 10.25 -6.59
C ALA A 180 26.35 9.74 -7.39
N VAL A 181 26.33 8.43 -7.69
CA VAL A 181 25.27 7.77 -8.45
C VAL A 181 23.92 7.95 -7.72
N PRO A 182 22.94 8.70 -8.27
CA PRO A 182 21.66 8.98 -7.60
C PRO A 182 20.74 7.75 -7.47
N ALA A 183 21.19 6.57 -7.90
CA ALA A 183 20.31 5.47 -8.27
C ALA A 183 19.68 4.75 -7.07
N GLU A 184 20.38 4.62 -5.94
CA GLU A 184 19.95 3.73 -4.86
C GLU A 184 18.80 4.31 -4.02
N GLY A 185 18.90 5.59 -3.62
CA GLY A 185 17.81 6.30 -2.94
C GLY A 185 16.62 6.57 -3.87
N ALA A 186 16.88 6.75 -5.18
CA ALA A 186 15.81 6.94 -6.16
C ALA A 186 14.88 5.71 -6.29
N ILE A 187 15.38 4.48 -6.07
CA ILE A 187 14.55 3.26 -6.09
C ILE A 187 13.47 3.34 -5.01
N PHE A 188 13.84 3.74 -3.80
CA PHE A 188 12.91 3.87 -2.68
C PHE A 188 11.87 4.95 -2.93
N HIS A 189 12.30 6.17 -3.30
CA HIS A 189 11.39 7.28 -3.54
C HIS A 189 10.44 7.02 -4.71
N SER A 190 10.93 6.42 -5.80
CA SER A 190 10.11 5.99 -6.93
C SER A 190 9.04 4.99 -6.49
N TRP A 191 9.42 4.00 -5.67
CA TRP A 191 8.47 3.03 -5.12
C TRP A 191 7.42 3.71 -4.24
N VAL A 192 7.80 4.62 -3.33
CA VAL A 192 6.85 5.35 -2.46
C VAL A 192 5.87 6.17 -3.31
N LEU A 193 6.36 6.92 -4.29
CA LEU A 193 5.52 7.70 -5.21
C LEU A 193 4.55 6.80 -5.99
N GLN A 194 5.01 5.64 -6.45
CA GLN A 194 4.15 4.65 -7.10
C GLN A 194 3.04 4.17 -6.16
N LYS A 195 3.35 3.86 -4.89
CA LYS A 195 2.34 3.43 -3.91
C LYS A 195 1.31 4.53 -3.62
N VAL A 196 1.75 5.78 -3.50
CA VAL A 196 0.85 6.93 -3.34
C VAL A 196 -0.06 7.08 -4.55
N SER A 197 0.48 6.96 -5.77
CA SER A 197 -0.32 7.02 -7.01
C SER A 197 -1.35 5.88 -7.11
N GLU A 198 -0.97 4.66 -6.72
CA GLU A 198 -1.90 3.51 -6.64
C GLU A 198 -3.03 3.76 -5.63
N PHE A 199 -2.71 4.32 -4.47
CA PHE A 199 -3.71 4.71 -3.47
C PHE A 199 -4.66 5.79 -4.00
N LEU A 200 -4.14 6.87 -4.59
CA LEU A 200 -4.96 7.96 -5.13
C LEU A 200 -5.90 7.48 -6.24
N ARG A 201 -5.46 6.58 -7.12
CA ARG A 201 -6.32 5.95 -8.14
C ARG A 201 -7.43 5.10 -7.51
N THR A 202 -7.13 4.38 -6.45
CA THR A 202 -8.13 3.58 -5.72
C THR A 202 -9.15 4.48 -5.03
N LEU A 203 -8.68 5.55 -4.38
CA LEU A 203 -9.52 6.57 -3.77
C LEU A 203 -10.45 7.23 -4.80
N GLU A 204 -9.91 7.68 -5.94
CA GLU A 204 -10.69 8.28 -7.01
C GLU A 204 -11.78 7.33 -7.53
N ARG A 205 -11.45 6.07 -7.75
CA ARG A 205 -12.38 5.04 -8.20
C ARG A 205 -13.52 4.83 -7.20
N ASP A 206 -13.21 4.71 -5.91
CA ASP A 206 -14.23 4.43 -4.89
C ASP A 206 -15.10 5.67 -4.62
N LEU A 207 -14.52 6.86 -4.65
CA LEU A 207 -15.25 8.13 -4.61
C LEU A 207 -16.25 8.23 -5.78
N ALA A 208 -15.83 7.89 -6.99
CA ALA A 208 -16.70 7.91 -8.18
C ALA A 208 -17.85 6.89 -8.12
N ARG A 209 -17.69 5.79 -7.38
CA ARG A 209 -18.76 4.80 -7.14
C ARG A 209 -19.81 5.27 -6.14
N GLY A 210 -19.54 6.35 -5.41
CA GLY A 210 -20.41 6.90 -4.38
C GLY A 210 -20.10 6.32 -3.00
N VAL A 211 -19.60 7.19 -2.11
CA VAL A 211 -19.21 6.85 -0.73
C VAL A 211 -20.23 7.31 0.32
N GLY A 212 -21.40 7.79 -0.12
CA GLY A 212 -22.45 8.32 0.76
C GLY A 212 -22.08 9.65 1.42
N GLY A 213 -22.83 10.02 2.47
CA GLY A 213 -22.77 11.36 3.08
C GLY A 213 -21.60 11.62 4.04
N ARG A 214 -20.72 10.64 4.31
CA ARG A 214 -19.60 10.77 5.26
C ARG A 214 -18.27 11.12 4.58
N LEU A 215 -18.33 12.06 3.63
CA LEU A 215 -17.19 12.48 2.83
C LEU A 215 -16.11 13.17 3.69
N ASP A 216 -16.54 13.87 4.74
CA ASP A 216 -15.71 14.56 5.73
C ASP A 216 -14.82 13.61 6.53
N SER A 217 -15.39 12.47 6.95
CA SER A 217 -14.66 11.43 7.66
C SER A 217 -13.54 10.85 6.80
N LEU A 218 -13.85 10.55 5.53
CA LEU A 218 -12.87 10.07 4.57
C LEU A 218 -11.78 11.10 4.28
N LEU A 219 -12.16 12.37 4.08
CA LEU A 219 -11.20 13.45 3.87
C LEU A 219 -10.25 13.59 5.07
N GLY A 220 -10.78 13.57 6.29
CA GLY A 220 -9.98 13.62 7.52
C GLY A 220 -8.99 12.46 7.62
N GLN A 221 -9.44 11.24 7.33
CA GLN A 221 -8.57 10.05 7.31
C GLN A 221 -7.48 10.14 6.24
N CYS A 222 -7.81 10.55 5.02
CA CYS A 222 -6.84 10.75 3.94
C CYS A 222 -5.83 11.86 4.27
N MET A 223 -6.29 12.97 4.86
CA MET A 223 -5.42 14.07 5.29
C MET A 223 -4.46 13.64 6.39
N TYR A 224 -4.94 12.87 7.36
CA TYR A 224 -4.09 12.30 8.41
C TYR A 224 -3.08 11.31 7.84
N PHE A 225 -3.49 10.46 6.91
CA PHE A 225 -2.58 9.56 6.19
C PHE A 225 -1.48 10.35 5.44
N GLY A 226 -1.84 11.35 4.65
CA GLY A 226 -0.87 12.21 3.95
C GLY A 226 0.07 12.94 4.90
N LEU A 227 -0.44 13.44 6.03
CA LEU A 227 0.38 14.07 7.07
C LEU A 227 1.36 13.07 7.70
N SER A 228 0.94 11.83 7.94
CA SER A 228 1.85 10.80 8.49
C SER A 228 3.00 10.48 7.53
N PHE A 229 2.75 10.56 6.22
CA PHE A 229 3.73 10.30 5.16
C PHE A 229 4.63 11.50 4.84
N SER A 230 4.32 12.71 5.32
CA SER A 230 5.22 13.87 5.21
C SER A 230 6.55 13.63 5.94
N ARG A 231 6.53 12.84 7.02
CA ARG A 231 7.75 12.40 7.75
C ARG A 231 8.68 11.51 6.91
N VAL A 232 8.15 10.96 5.83
CA VAL A 232 8.85 10.11 4.87
C VAL A 232 9.22 10.90 3.61
N GLY A 233 8.81 12.17 3.50
CA GLY A 233 9.04 13.01 2.32
C GLY A 233 7.98 12.86 1.23
N ALA A 234 6.86 12.19 1.52
CA ALA A 234 5.81 11.89 0.54
C ALA A 234 4.44 12.51 0.94
N ASP A 235 4.41 13.83 1.15
CA ASP A 235 3.14 14.53 1.43
C ASP A 235 2.30 14.65 0.15
N PHE A 236 1.17 13.97 0.11
CA PHE A 236 0.24 13.97 -1.03
C PHE A 236 -1.06 14.72 -0.75
N ARG A 237 -1.17 15.47 0.35
CA ARG A 237 -2.41 16.18 0.72
C ARG A 237 -2.86 17.18 -0.34
N GLY A 238 -1.91 17.80 -1.06
CA GLY A 238 -2.21 18.68 -2.19
C GLY A 238 -2.98 18.00 -3.33
N GLN A 239 -2.84 16.68 -3.49
CA GLN A 239 -3.54 15.90 -4.52
C GLN A 239 -4.92 15.42 -4.05
N LEU A 240 -5.22 15.44 -2.75
CA LEU A 240 -6.53 15.05 -2.22
C LEU A 240 -7.59 16.10 -2.50
N ALA A 241 -7.24 17.39 -2.35
CA ALA A 241 -8.17 18.50 -2.50
C ALA A 241 -9.03 18.44 -3.79
N PRO A 242 -8.47 18.30 -5.00
CA PRO A 242 -9.27 18.25 -6.23
C PRO A 242 -10.20 17.01 -6.30
N LEU A 243 -9.80 15.87 -5.73
CA LEU A 243 -10.62 14.66 -5.73
C LEU A 243 -11.90 14.85 -4.90
N PHE A 244 -11.75 15.39 -3.69
CA PHE A 244 -12.88 15.63 -2.79
C PHE A 244 -13.73 16.83 -3.23
N GLN A 245 -13.12 17.86 -3.83
CA GLN A 245 -13.83 18.98 -4.45
C GLN A 245 -14.83 18.51 -5.49
N ARG A 246 -14.38 17.68 -6.43
CA ARG A 246 -15.24 17.15 -7.50
C ARG A 246 -16.45 16.39 -6.95
N VAL A 247 -16.21 15.48 -5.99
CA VAL A 247 -17.28 14.69 -5.37
C VAL A 247 -18.29 15.56 -4.62
N ALA A 248 -17.81 16.56 -3.87
CA ALA A 248 -18.69 17.48 -3.15
C ALA A 248 -19.53 18.34 -4.11
N ALA A 249 -18.94 18.82 -5.21
CA ALA A 249 -19.65 19.57 -6.23
C ALA A 249 -20.73 18.73 -6.93
N ASP A 250 -20.38 17.50 -7.32
CA ASP A 250 -21.31 16.57 -8.00
C ASP A 250 -22.46 16.17 -7.06
N ALA A 251 -22.17 15.91 -5.78
CA ALA A 251 -23.18 15.61 -4.78
C ALA A 251 -24.14 16.78 -4.55
N PHE A 252 -23.61 18.01 -4.45
CA PHE A 252 -24.42 19.21 -4.31
C PHE A 252 -25.33 19.43 -5.53
N ARG A 253 -24.75 19.36 -6.74
CA ARG A 253 -25.50 19.51 -7.99
C ARG A 253 -26.64 18.50 -8.08
N LYS A 254 -26.36 17.23 -7.81
CA LYS A 254 -27.35 16.16 -7.84
C LYS A 254 -28.47 16.40 -6.80
N ALA A 255 -28.14 16.83 -5.59
CA ALA A 255 -29.13 17.14 -4.56
C ALA A 255 -30.03 18.32 -4.96
N VAL A 256 -29.48 19.33 -5.63
CA VAL A 256 -30.23 20.46 -6.18
C VAL A 256 -31.14 20.02 -7.32
N GLU A 257 -30.64 19.23 -8.27
CA GLU A 257 -31.44 18.66 -9.38
C GLU A 257 -32.61 17.81 -8.85
N GLU A 258 -32.36 16.92 -7.89
CA GLU A 258 -33.42 16.12 -7.23
C GLU A 258 -34.46 17.01 -6.53
N THR A 259 -34.03 18.13 -5.94
CA THR A 259 -34.91 19.10 -5.29
C THR A 259 -35.79 19.85 -6.30
N VAL A 260 -35.24 20.25 -7.46
CA VAL A 260 -35.97 20.91 -8.56
C VAL A 260 -36.99 19.96 -9.18
N GLU A 261 -36.60 18.72 -9.48
CA GLU A 261 -37.51 17.73 -10.05
C GLU A 261 -38.67 17.41 -9.10
N LYS A 262 -38.38 17.21 -7.81
CA LYS A 262 -39.42 17.02 -6.79
C LYS A 262 -40.37 18.22 -6.70
N PHE A 263 -39.85 19.44 -6.78
CA PHE A 263 -40.68 20.64 -6.80
C PHE A 263 -41.60 20.67 -8.02
N ARG A 264 -41.09 20.34 -9.21
CA ARG A 264 -41.90 20.27 -10.44
C ARG A 264 -43.00 19.23 -10.34
N GLU A 265 -42.71 18.05 -9.80
CA GLU A 265 -43.70 17.00 -9.54
C GLU A 265 -44.80 17.47 -8.58
N GLU A 266 -44.41 18.07 -7.45
CA GLU A 266 -45.35 18.60 -6.46
C GLU A 266 -46.21 19.71 -7.06
N MET A 267 -45.62 20.62 -7.85
CA MET A 267 -46.33 21.71 -8.52
C MET A 267 -47.37 21.21 -9.53
N ASN A 268 -47.09 20.12 -10.26
CA ASN A 268 -48.05 19.52 -11.19
C ASN A 268 -49.30 18.96 -10.49
N SER A 269 -49.16 18.55 -9.23
CA SER A 269 -50.27 18.06 -8.39
C SER A 269 -50.90 19.14 -7.50
N TYR A 270 -50.25 20.30 -7.41
CA TYR A 270 -50.64 21.37 -6.51
C TYR A 270 -51.89 22.07 -7.03
N THR A 271 -52.96 22.05 -6.24
CA THR A 271 -54.17 22.81 -6.51
C THR A 271 -54.27 23.92 -5.47
N LEU A 272 -54.43 25.16 -5.92
CA LEU A 272 -54.75 26.34 -5.10
C LEU A 272 -56.17 26.24 -4.53
N ILE A 273 -56.49 25.16 -3.81
CA ILE A 273 -57.76 25.04 -3.11
C ILE A 273 -57.52 25.57 -1.70
N SER A 274 -58.22 26.66 -1.40
CA SER A 274 -58.27 27.37 -0.12
C SER A 274 -57.99 26.46 1.07
N ALA A 275 -56.98 26.82 1.85
CA ALA A 275 -56.55 26.13 3.06
C ALA A 275 -57.75 25.54 3.83
N PRO A 276 -57.75 24.24 4.18
CA PRO A 276 -58.59 23.83 5.29
C PRO A 276 -58.04 24.61 6.49
N ALA A 277 -58.91 25.37 7.13
CA ALA A 277 -58.64 26.06 8.39
C ALA A 277 -58.37 25.01 9.50
N VAL A 278 -57.27 24.27 9.38
CA VAL A 278 -56.77 23.37 10.41
C VAL A 278 -55.84 24.19 11.27
N LEU A 279 -56.42 25.14 11.98
CA LEU A 279 -55.99 25.72 13.26
C LEU A 279 -57.04 26.79 13.62
N GLY A 280 -58.31 26.37 13.70
CA GLY A 280 -59.34 27.14 14.38
C GLY A 280 -58.97 27.25 15.86
N GLY A 281 -58.31 28.34 16.24
CA GLY A 281 -57.86 28.53 17.61
C GLY A 281 -57.02 29.78 17.83
N ALA A 282 -57.72 30.91 17.96
CA ALA A 282 -57.30 32.15 18.62
C ALA A 282 -56.23 33.02 17.94
N ALA A 283 -56.63 34.29 17.72
CA ALA A 283 -55.85 35.53 17.69
C ALA A 283 -54.54 35.52 16.89
N GLY A 284 -54.49 36.40 15.87
CA GLY A 284 -53.32 36.64 15.02
C GLY A 284 -52.00 36.39 15.74
N ALA A 285 -51.33 35.31 15.36
CA ALA A 285 -49.99 35.03 15.81
C ALA A 285 -49.13 36.22 15.38
N LEU A 286 -48.75 37.04 16.35
CA LEU A 286 -47.72 38.05 16.18
C LEU A 286 -46.53 37.34 15.55
N VAL A 287 -46.23 37.68 14.30
CA VAL A 287 -44.96 37.33 13.66
C VAL A 287 -43.89 37.83 14.64
N PRO A 288 -43.10 36.94 15.27
CA PRO A 288 -42.01 37.41 16.12
C PRO A 288 -41.14 38.29 15.24
N SER A 289 -40.95 39.55 15.61
CA SER A 289 -40.01 40.41 14.90
C SER A 289 -38.65 39.72 14.93
N ALA A 290 -38.14 39.34 13.75
CA ALA A 290 -36.85 38.67 13.62
C ALA A 290 -35.79 39.44 14.42
N GLN A 291 -35.25 38.83 15.47
CA GLN A 291 -34.12 39.42 16.17
C GLN A 291 -32.92 39.41 15.22
N PRO A 292 -32.19 40.53 15.08
CA PRO A 292 -31.04 40.60 14.19
C PRO A 292 -30.03 39.51 14.58
N GLY A 293 -29.74 38.60 13.65
CA GLY A 293 -28.84 37.46 13.85
C GLY A 293 -29.50 36.11 14.11
N THR A 294 -30.83 36.04 14.20
CA THR A 294 -31.58 34.76 14.29
C THR A 294 -32.16 34.37 12.93
N LEU A 295 -31.68 33.28 12.35
CA LEU A 295 -32.24 32.69 11.12
C LEU A 295 -33.56 31.97 11.48
N GLN A 296 -34.68 32.69 11.45
CA GLN A 296 -36.00 32.09 11.62
C GLN A 296 -36.53 31.60 10.26
N PRO A 297 -37.20 30.43 10.22
CA PRO A 297 -37.81 29.95 8.99
C PRO A 297 -38.93 30.90 8.53
N PRO A 298 -39.02 31.25 7.23
CA PRO A 298 -40.04 32.14 6.72
C PRO A 298 -41.41 31.47 6.74
N MET A 299 -42.21 31.80 7.76
CA MET A 299 -43.53 31.19 8.01
C MET A 299 -44.53 31.38 6.85
N VAL A 300 -44.33 32.40 6.01
CA VAL A 300 -45.12 32.66 4.80
C VAL A 300 -45.05 31.50 3.79
N LEU A 301 -43.97 30.70 3.82
CA LEU A 301 -43.84 29.55 2.92
C LEU A 301 -44.76 28.39 3.30
N LEU A 302 -45.35 28.38 4.50
CA LEU A 302 -46.32 27.32 4.89
C LEU A 302 -47.60 27.35 4.05
N ASP A 303 -47.95 28.52 3.51
CA ASP A 303 -49.07 28.66 2.58
C ASP A 303 -48.76 28.07 1.19
N PHE A 304 -47.48 27.77 0.92
CA PHE A 304 -46.98 27.24 -0.35
C PHE A 304 -46.12 25.97 -0.11
N PRO A 305 -46.75 24.82 0.19
CA PRO A 305 -46.03 23.59 0.55
C PRO A 305 -44.93 23.18 -0.45
N PRO A 306 -45.13 23.23 -1.79
CA PRO A 306 -44.05 22.90 -2.73
C PRO A 306 -42.81 23.79 -2.58
N LEU A 307 -43.01 25.10 -2.38
CA LEU A 307 -41.91 26.05 -2.20
C LEU A 307 -41.19 25.86 -0.85
N ALA A 308 -41.93 25.52 0.21
CA ALA A 308 -41.34 25.14 1.49
C ALA A 308 -40.49 23.86 1.38
N CYS A 309 -40.98 22.85 0.66
CA CYS A 309 -40.25 21.61 0.39
C CYS A 309 -38.98 21.85 -0.44
N PHE A 310 -39.07 22.70 -1.47
CA PHE A 310 -37.92 23.13 -2.27
C PHE A 310 -36.83 23.82 -1.43
N LEU A 311 -37.20 24.83 -0.62
CA LEU A 311 -36.25 25.51 0.26
C LEU A 311 -35.57 24.52 1.22
N ASN A 312 -36.35 23.61 1.83
CA ASN A 312 -35.80 22.61 2.73
C ASN A 312 -34.80 21.68 2.01
N GLY A 313 -35.08 21.28 0.77
CA GLY A 313 -34.15 20.49 -0.05
C GLY A 313 -32.81 21.22 -0.30
N LEU A 314 -32.86 22.50 -0.67
CA LEU A 314 -31.66 23.32 -0.82
C LEU A 314 -30.87 23.45 0.50
N LEU A 315 -31.57 23.65 1.62
CA LEU A 315 -30.92 23.72 2.94
C LEU A 315 -30.24 22.40 3.32
N VAL A 316 -30.84 21.25 2.97
CA VAL A 316 -30.22 19.93 3.14
C VAL A 316 -28.95 19.83 2.29
N ALA A 317 -29.01 20.19 1.01
CA ALA A 317 -27.83 20.19 0.12
C ALA A 317 -26.69 21.07 0.67
N PHE A 318 -27.00 22.24 1.21
CA PHE A 318 -26.01 23.10 1.87
C PHE A 318 -25.46 22.52 3.17
N ASN A 319 -26.30 21.85 3.97
CA ASN A 319 -25.87 21.21 5.21
C ASN A 319 -24.87 20.07 4.94
N ASP A 320 -25.12 19.28 3.89
CA ASP A 320 -24.21 18.19 3.48
C ASP A 320 -22.90 18.75 2.90
N LEU A 321 -22.99 19.80 2.07
CA LEU A 321 -21.81 20.46 1.50
C LEU A 321 -20.92 21.09 2.59
N ARG A 322 -21.50 21.62 3.67
CA ARG A 322 -20.76 22.32 4.75
C ARG A 322 -19.59 21.52 5.30
N LEU A 323 -19.73 20.20 5.38
CA LEU A 323 -18.72 19.31 5.96
C LEU A 323 -17.46 19.20 5.07
N CYS A 324 -17.60 19.46 3.77
CA CYS A 324 -16.54 19.48 2.77
C CYS A 324 -16.81 20.60 1.76
N CYS A 325 -16.76 21.88 2.19
CA CYS A 325 -16.99 23.04 1.32
C CYS A 325 -15.68 23.83 1.06
N PRO A 326 -14.89 23.43 0.06
CA PRO A 326 -13.76 24.23 -0.40
C PRO A 326 -14.24 25.55 -0.99
N ILE A 327 -13.56 26.65 -0.67
CA ILE A 327 -13.86 27.99 -1.23
C ILE A 327 -13.81 28.00 -2.77
N ALA A 328 -13.06 27.09 -3.37
CA ALA A 328 -13.00 26.89 -4.81
C ALA A 328 -14.37 26.55 -5.43
N LEU A 329 -15.27 25.91 -4.68
CA LEU A 329 -16.61 25.53 -5.16
C LEU A 329 -17.62 26.67 -5.12
N ALA A 330 -17.27 27.84 -4.56
CA ALA A 330 -18.24 28.92 -4.36
C ALA A 330 -18.93 29.34 -5.67
N GLN A 331 -18.16 29.50 -6.76
CA GLN A 331 -18.72 29.89 -8.06
C GLN A 331 -19.63 28.81 -8.65
N ASP A 332 -19.22 27.55 -8.59
CA ASP A 332 -19.99 26.42 -9.11
C ASP A 332 -21.31 26.23 -8.35
N VAL A 333 -21.25 26.36 -7.02
CA VAL A 333 -22.39 26.27 -6.12
C VAL A 333 -23.36 27.43 -6.35
N THR A 334 -22.85 28.66 -6.49
CA THR A 334 -23.68 29.83 -6.81
C THR A 334 -24.36 29.68 -8.16
N ALA A 335 -23.63 29.28 -9.21
CA ALA A 335 -24.21 29.08 -10.53
C ALA A 335 -25.27 27.97 -10.54
N CYS A 336 -25.03 26.88 -9.80
CA CYS A 336 -26.00 25.80 -9.63
C CYS A 336 -27.28 26.28 -8.93
N LEU A 337 -27.13 27.10 -7.88
CA LEU A 337 -28.26 27.67 -7.15
C LEU A 337 -29.05 28.66 -8.00
N ASP A 338 -28.37 29.55 -8.73
CA ASP A 338 -29.01 30.53 -9.61
C ASP A 338 -29.83 29.84 -10.71
N SER A 339 -29.30 28.76 -11.30
CA SER A 339 -30.04 27.93 -12.27
C SER A 339 -31.29 27.31 -11.64
N ALA A 340 -31.16 26.71 -10.46
CA ALA A 340 -32.28 26.07 -9.77
C ALA A 340 -33.38 27.07 -9.38
N LEU A 341 -33.00 28.28 -8.93
CA LEU A 341 -33.96 29.35 -8.66
C LEU A 341 -34.63 29.86 -9.94
N GLY A 342 -33.89 29.90 -11.06
CA GLY A 342 -34.42 30.24 -12.38
C GLY A 342 -35.49 29.27 -12.89
N GLU A 343 -35.44 27.99 -12.50
CA GLU A 343 -36.43 26.98 -12.89
C GLU A 343 -37.71 27.01 -12.04
N VAL A 344 -37.65 27.66 -10.88
CA VAL A 344 -38.74 27.75 -9.88
C VAL A 344 -39.43 29.13 -9.89
N SER A 345 -38.84 30.11 -10.59
CA SER A 345 -39.43 31.44 -10.82
C SER A 345 -40.30 31.48 -12.06
#